data_AF-A0A060USD0-F1
#
_entry.id   AF-A0A060USD0-F1
#
_cell.length_a   1.000
_cell.length_b   1.000
_cell.length_c   1.000
_cell.angle_alpha   90.00
_cell.angle_beta   90.00
_cell.angle_gamma   90.00
#
_symmetry.space_group_name_H-M   'P 1'
#
loop_
_entity.id
_entity.type
_entity.pdbx_description
1 polymer ?
#
loop_
_entity_poly.entity_id
_entity_poly.type
_entity_poly.pdbx_seq_one_letter_code
_entity_poly.pdbx_strand_id
1 'polypeptide(L)'
;MTVLADYLLETSLADGSPIAARCAATLTDAVDVVTTLFLLRLRHQLSYVRRREPFQMMAEETVTLAVRGRSQPEWLSGDSVNALLECTPTGNLPPEGVQREIRTALAFLRAHPQQLEALAQVRASALLDDHRRVREAARDVGQYSVSACLPVDVIGVYVLLPNAL
;
A
#
# COMPACT_ATOMS: atom_id res chain seq x y z
N MET A 1 -5.76 15.27 13.43
CA MET A 1 -6.50 15.94 12.33
C MET A 1 -6.03 15.27 11.06
N THR A 2 -6.75 14.23 10.62
CA THR A 2 -6.38 13.33 9.51
C THR A 2 -7.31 13.61 8.34
N VAL A 3 -6.92 14.54 7.46
CA VAL A 3 -7.88 15.27 6.61
C VAL A 3 -8.18 14.55 5.29
N LEU A 4 -7.26 13.75 4.73
CA LEU A 4 -7.53 12.99 3.51
C LEU A 4 -8.50 11.84 3.77
N ALA A 5 -8.25 11.02 4.80
CA ALA A 5 -9.10 9.88 5.13
C ALA A 5 -10.55 10.31 5.44
N ASP A 6 -10.72 11.39 6.21
CA ASP A 6 -12.04 11.93 6.53
C ASP A 6 -12.71 12.53 5.29
N TYR A 7 -11.99 13.31 4.48
CA TYR A 7 -12.52 13.88 3.24
C TYR A 7 -13.00 12.80 2.25
N LEU A 8 -12.25 11.70 2.14
CA LEU A 8 -12.58 10.55 1.30
C LEU A 8 -13.78 9.76 1.83
N LEU A 9 -13.91 9.66 3.16
CA LEU A 9 -15.06 9.07 3.80
C LEU A 9 -16.32 9.92 3.55
N GLU A 10 -16.22 11.23 3.73
CA GLU A 10 -17.31 12.19 3.54
C GLU A 10 -17.79 12.23 2.08
N THR A 11 -16.88 12.29 1.12
CA THR A 11 -17.23 12.25 -0.31
C THR A 11 -17.83 10.91 -0.72
N SER A 12 -17.35 9.79 -0.15
CA SER A 12 -17.95 8.47 -0.40
C SER A 12 -19.36 8.34 0.15
N LEU A 13 -19.65 8.98 1.29
CA LEU A 13 -20.98 9.01 1.90
C LEU A 13 -21.93 9.93 1.13
N ALA A 14 -21.43 11.04 0.58
CA ALA A 14 -22.22 11.99 -0.21
C ALA A 14 -22.64 11.43 -1.58
N ASP A 15 -21.75 10.69 -2.27
CA ASP A 15 -22.00 10.18 -3.63
C ASP A 15 -22.56 8.74 -3.66
N GLY A 16 -22.75 8.09 -2.50
CA GLY A 16 -23.32 6.74 -2.39
C GLY A 16 -22.51 5.63 -3.09
N SER A 17 -21.30 5.93 -3.56
CA SER A 17 -20.43 5.00 -4.29
C SER A 17 -19.34 4.46 -3.37
N PRO A 18 -19.31 3.15 -3.07
CA PRO A 18 -18.29 2.53 -2.22
C PRO A 18 -16.88 2.55 -2.84
N ILE A 19 -16.74 3.00 -4.09
CA ILE A 19 -15.47 3.15 -4.79
C ILE A 19 -14.68 4.35 -4.25
N ALA A 20 -15.35 5.42 -3.78
CA ALA A 20 -14.70 6.64 -3.28
C ALA A 20 -13.98 6.44 -1.93
N ALA A 21 -14.45 5.51 -1.08
CA ALA A 21 -13.77 5.21 0.20
C ALA A 21 -12.40 4.54 0.03
N ARG A 22 -12.11 3.95 -1.14
CA ARG A 22 -10.86 3.21 -1.42
C ARG A 22 -10.08 3.77 -2.60
N CYS A 23 -10.68 4.61 -3.44
CA CYS A 23 -10.02 5.22 -4.57
C CYS A 23 -10.30 6.71 -4.63
N ALA A 24 -9.27 7.52 -4.89
CA ALA A 24 -9.43 8.96 -5.04
C ALA A 24 -8.45 9.57 -6.04
N ALA A 25 -8.80 10.74 -6.55
CA ALA A 25 -7.88 11.63 -7.23
C ALA A 25 -8.13 13.07 -6.79
N THR A 26 -7.09 13.79 -6.40
CA THR A 26 -7.22 15.13 -5.84
C THR A 26 -6.05 16.02 -6.23
N LEU A 27 -6.27 17.34 -6.20
CA LEU A 27 -5.21 18.33 -6.31
C LEU A 27 -4.59 18.55 -4.92
N THR A 28 -3.28 18.68 -4.86
CA THR A 28 -2.55 19.02 -3.63
C THR A 28 -1.25 19.75 -3.95
N ASP A 29 -0.76 20.57 -3.03
CA ASP A 29 0.57 21.16 -3.06
C ASP A 29 1.65 20.25 -2.45
N ALA A 30 1.26 19.09 -1.91
CA ALA A 30 2.19 18.13 -1.31
C ALA A 30 3.05 17.36 -2.32
N VAL A 31 2.75 17.48 -3.62
CA VAL A 31 3.50 16.83 -4.70
C VAL A 31 3.75 17.80 -5.85
N ASP A 32 4.94 17.73 -6.45
CA ASP A 32 5.29 18.56 -7.61
C ASP A 32 4.96 17.89 -8.96
N VAL A 33 4.68 16.58 -8.93
CA VAL A 33 4.36 15.75 -10.10
C VAL A 33 3.30 14.74 -9.72
N VAL A 34 2.53 14.27 -10.72
CA VAL A 34 1.49 13.26 -10.47
C VAL A 34 2.09 12.07 -9.75
N THR A 35 1.55 11.78 -8.57
CA THR A 35 2.04 10.72 -7.68
C THR A 35 0.88 9.83 -7.29
N THR A 36 0.99 8.54 -7.55
CA THR A 36 -0.05 7.55 -7.21
C THR A 36 0.38 6.76 -6.00
N LEU A 37 -0.47 6.70 -4.97
CA LEU A 37 -0.31 5.87 -3.80
C LEU A 37 -1.17 4.61 -3.94
N PHE A 38 -0.59 3.47 -3.65
CA PHE A 38 -1.25 2.18 -3.57
C PHE A 38 -1.18 1.71 -2.12
N LEU A 39 -2.35 1.58 -1.50
CA LEU A 39 -2.46 0.96 -0.18
C LEU A 39 -2.59 -0.55 -0.37
N LEU A 40 -1.61 -1.28 0.14
CA LEU A 40 -1.47 -2.72 -0.06
C LEU A 40 -1.67 -3.43 1.26
N ARG A 41 -2.39 -4.55 1.24
CA ARG A 41 -2.40 -5.50 2.34
C ARG A 41 -1.54 -6.69 1.97
N LEU A 42 -0.41 -6.81 2.66
CA LEU A 42 0.48 -7.95 2.55
C LEU A 42 0.05 -8.99 3.56
N ARG A 43 -0.04 -10.24 3.12
CA ARG A 43 -0.32 -11.39 3.96
C ARG A 43 0.88 -12.30 3.91
N HIS A 44 1.29 -12.81 5.07
CA HIS A 44 2.44 -13.68 5.21
C HIS A 44 2.02 -14.95 5.93
N GLN A 45 2.38 -16.09 5.36
CA GLN A 45 2.26 -17.35 6.04
C GLN A 45 3.54 -17.63 6.82
N LEU A 46 3.43 -17.75 8.14
CA LEU A 46 4.52 -18.14 9.02
C LEU A 46 4.34 -19.59 9.39
N SER A 47 5.40 -20.38 9.24
CA SER A 47 5.41 -21.77 9.67
C SER A 47 6.65 -22.07 10.52
N TYR A 48 6.44 -22.92 11.52
CA TYR A 48 7.52 -23.37 12.40
C TYR A 48 7.25 -24.76 12.95
N VAL A 49 8.31 -25.46 13.39
CA VAL A 49 8.19 -26.77 14.01
C VAL A 49 8.55 -26.67 15.49
N ARG A 50 7.66 -27.16 16.36
CA ARG A 50 7.89 -27.23 17.81
C ARG A 50 7.55 -28.63 18.30
N ARG A 51 8.47 -29.29 19.02
CA ARG A 51 8.27 -30.66 19.54
C ARG A 51 7.82 -31.68 18.46
N ARG A 52 8.35 -31.55 17.23
CA ARG A 52 7.98 -32.35 16.04
C ARG A 52 6.57 -32.11 15.50
N GLU A 53 5.84 -31.13 16.01
CA GLU A 53 4.55 -30.70 15.48
C GLU A 53 4.72 -29.45 14.61
N PRO A 54 4.19 -29.44 13.38
CA PRO A 54 4.18 -28.25 12.54
C PRO A 54 3.06 -27.29 12.96
N PHE A 55 3.39 -26.02 13.05
CA PHE A 55 2.45 -24.93 13.30
C PHE A 55 2.47 -23.95 12.12
N GLN A 56 1.30 -23.39 11.84
CA GLN A 56 1.13 -22.38 10.81
C GLN A 56 0.31 -21.21 11.37
N MET A 57 0.72 -20.00 11.02
CA MET A 57 0.07 -18.76 11.41
C MET A 57 0.02 -17.82 10.20
N MET A 58 -0.90 -16.86 10.24
CA MET A 58 -0.97 -15.77 9.27
C MET A 58 -0.57 -14.47 9.97
N ALA A 59 0.22 -13.65 9.30
CA ALA A 59 0.43 -12.26 9.67
C ALA A 59 -0.07 -11.37 8.53
N GLU A 60 -0.69 -10.26 8.89
CA GLU A 60 -1.07 -9.23 7.93
C GLU A 60 -0.35 -7.92 8.28
N GLU A 61 0.00 -7.16 7.25
CA GLU A 61 0.48 -5.80 7.40
C GLU A 61 -0.09 -4.92 6.27
N THR A 62 -0.18 -3.63 6.54
CA THR A 62 -0.55 -2.63 5.55
C THR A 62 0.68 -1.83 5.16
N VAL A 63 0.93 -1.73 3.85
CA VAL A 63 2.07 -1.00 3.29
C VAL A 63 1.58 -0.04 2.23
N THR A 64 2.12 1.17 2.22
CA THR A 64 1.88 2.16 1.17
C THR A 64 3.04 2.13 0.18
N LEU A 65 2.72 2.01 -1.10
CA LEU A 65 3.67 2.08 -2.20
C LEU A 65 3.29 3.25 -3.09
N ALA A 66 4.22 4.14 -3.37
CA ALA A 66 3.99 5.29 -4.26
C ALA A 66 4.69 5.11 -5.60
N VAL A 67 4.11 5.73 -6.62
CA VAL A 67 4.69 5.90 -7.95
C VAL A 67 4.69 7.37 -8.27
N ARG A 68 5.87 7.97 -8.32
CA ARG A 68 6.07 9.37 -8.67
C ARG A 68 6.32 9.49 -10.17
N GLY A 69 5.53 10.32 -10.84
CA GLY A 69 5.65 10.58 -12.28
C GLY A 69 5.03 9.49 -13.16
N ARG A 70 4.64 9.87 -14.39
CA ARG A 70 4.05 8.93 -15.37
C ARG A 70 5.02 8.47 -16.46
N SER A 71 5.88 9.38 -16.94
CA SER A 71 6.79 9.12 -18.07
C SER A 71 8.05 8.37 -17.65
N GLN A 72 8.54 8.66 -16.44
CA GLN A 72 9.67 7.99 -15.80
C GLN A 72 9.23 7.63 -14.37
N PRO A 73 8.43 6.56 -14.21
CA PRO A 73 7.83 6.22 -12.94
C PRO A 73 8.90 5.79 -11.93
N GLU A 74 8.96 6.49 -10.80
CA GLU A 74 9.81 6.15 -9.67
C GLU A 74 8.98 5.50 -8.57
N TRP A 75 9.36 4.29 -8.15
CA TRP A 75 8.69 3.57 -7.07
C TRP A 75 9.29 3.97 -5.73
N LEU A 76 8.44 4.42 -4.81
CA LEU A 76 8.83 4.92 -3.49
C LEU A 76 8.07 4.16 -2.39
N SER A 77 8.71 3.94 -1.25
CA SER A 77 8.09 3.33 -0.08
C SER A 77 8.68 3.91 1.21
N GLY A 78 8.03 3.63 2.35
CA GLY A 78 8.49 4.07 3.68
C GLY A 78 7.77 5.32 4.19
N ASP A 79 8.34 5.94 5.23
CA ASP A 79 7.66 6.96 6.03
C ASP A 79 7.30 8.23 5.25
N SER A 80 8.15 8.64 4.30
CA SER A 80 7.88 9.79 3.43
C SER A 80 6.64 9.57 2.54
N VAL A 81 6.41 8.34 2.10
CA VAL A 81 5.22 7.96 1.35
C VAL A 81 3.99 7.91 2.24
N ASN A 82 4.13 7.40 3.48
CA ASN A 82 3.02 7.37 4.43
C ASN A 82 2.55 8.79 4.79
N ALA A 83 3.46 9.77 4.89
CA ALA A 83 3.10 11.16 5.11
C ALA A 83 2.21 11.75 4.01
N LEU A 84 2.30 11.24 2.77
CA LEU A 84 1.42 11.67 1.67
C LEU A 84 -0.03 11.22 1.84
N LEU A 85 -0.31 10.18 2.63
CA LEU A 85 -1.68 9.81 2.99
C LEU A 85 -2.33 10.86 3.91
N GLU A 86 -1.54 11.72 4.54
CA GLU A 86 -2.01 12.78 5.43
C GLU A 86 -2.05 14.15 4.73
N CYS A 87 -1.74 14.21 3.42
CA CYS A 87 -1.73 15.47 2.69
C CYS A 87 -3.10 16.13 2.65
N THR A 88 -3.14 17.46 2.60
CA THR A 88 -4.39 18.20 2.49
C THR A 88 -4.75 18.41 1.00
N PRO A 89 -5.95 17.98 0.56
CA PRO A 89 -6.50 18.38 -0.72
C PRO A 89 -6.61 19.90 -0.84
N THR A 90 -6.07 20.45 -1.91
CA THR A 90 -6.24 21.87 -2.27
C THR A 90 -7.40 22.07 -3.23
N GLY A 91 -7.84 21.01 -3.90
CA GLY A 91 -8.96 21.06 -4.83
C GLY A 91 -9.37 19.67 -5.34
N ASN A 92 -10.53 19.63 -6.00
CA ASN A 92 -11.08 18.39 -6.53
C ASN A 92 -11.09 18.38 -8.05
N LEU A 93 -10.96 17.19 -8.60
CA LEU A 93 -11.20 16.97 -10.01
C LEU A 93 -12.70 16.78 -10.26
N PRO A 94 -13.21 17.11 -11.46
CA PRO A 94 -14.53 16.68 -11.86
C PRO A 94 -14.60 15.14 -11.88
N PRO A 95 -15.79 14.53 -11.70
CA PRO A 95 -15.94 13.08 -11.58
C PRO A 95 -15.30 12.27 -12.72
N GLU A 96 -15.42 12.74 -13.96
CA GLU A 96 -14.78 12.10 -15.12
C GLU A 96 -13.24 12.11 -15.04
N GLY A 97 -12.68 13.20 -14.50
CA GLY A 97 -11.26 13.33 -14.22
C GLY A 97 -10.82 12.29 -13.19
N VAL A 98 -11.53 12.20 -12.06
CA VAL A 98 -11.25 11.21 -11.02
C VAL A 98 -11.26 9.78 -11.58
N GLN A 99 -12.29 9.42 -12.35
CA GLN A 99 -12.39 8.08 -12.95
C GLN A 99 -11.26 7.79 -13.96
N ARG A 100 -10.86 8.78 -14.76
CA ARG A 100 -9.74 8.63 -15.70
C ARG A 100 -8.44 8.38 -14.94
N GLU A 101 -8.16 9.18 -13.92
CA GLU A 101 -6.96 9.07 -13.09
C GLU A 101 -6.84 7.70 -12.41
N ILE A 102 -7.92 7.24 -11.77
CA ILE A 102 -7.96 5.93 -11.11
C ILE A 102 -7.77 4.80 -12.13
N ARG A 103 -8.43 4.87 -13.31
CA ARG A 103 -8.26 3.83 -14.35
C ARG A 103 -6.83 3.76 -14.86
N THR A 104 -6.19 4.91 -15.08
CA THR A 104 -4.78 4.97 -15.50
C THR A 104 -3.87 4.37 -14.43
N ALA A 105 -4.07 4.72 -13.16
CA ALA A 105 -3.31 4.16 -12.04
C ALA A 105 -3.45 2.64 -11.93
N LEU A 106 -4.68 2.11 -12.00
CA LEU A 106 -4.93 0.67 -11.95
C LEU A 106 -4.35 -0.08 -13.15
N ALA A 107 -4.44 0.49 -14.36
CA ALA A 107 -3.83 -0.09 -15.55
C ALA A 107 -2.29 -0.14 -15.43
N PHE A 108 -1.67 0.94 -14.92
CA PHE A 108 -0.25 0.99 -14.64
C PHE A 108 0.16 -0.11 -13.64
N LEU A 109 -0.54 -0.25 -12.52
CA LEU A 109 -0.24 -1.25 -11.51
C LEU A 109 -0.33 -2.69 -12.07
N ARG A 110 -1.38 -2.99 -12.85
CA ARG A 110 -1.58 -4.30 -13.49
C ARG A 110 -0.47 -4.65 -14.49
N ALA A 111 0.17 -3.66 -15.09
CA ALA A 111 1.31 -3.87 -15.99
C ALA A 111 2.63 -4.13 -15.24
N HIS A 112 2.67 -3.96 -13.92
CA HIS A 112 3.87 -4.10 -13.09
C HIS A 112 3.67 -5.02 -11.87
N PRO A 113 3.13 -6.24 -12.02
CA PRO A 113 2.90 -7.15 -10.88
C PRO A 113 4.16 -7.47 -10.10
N GLN A 114 5.31 -7.55 -10.78
CA GLN A 114 6.62 -7.86 -10.18
C GLN A 114 7.04 -6.89 -9.08
N GLN A 115 6.59 -5.63 -9.12
CA GLN A 115 6.94 -4.63 -8.10
C GLN A 115 6.25 -4.95 -6.76
N LEU A 116 5.00 -5.40 -6.82
CA LEU A 116 4.23 -5.80 -5.64
C LEU A 116 4.75 -7.11 -5.06
N GLU A 117 5.08 -8.07 -5.93
CA GLU A 117 5.66 -9.35 -5.52
C GLU A 117 7.03 -9.16 -4.85
N ALA A 118 7.90 -8.32 -5.44
CA ALA A 118 9.20 -8.00 -4.86
C ALA A 118 9.06 -7.33 -3.50
N LEU A 119 8.15 -6.35 -3.36
CA LEU A 119 7.85 -5.71 -2.08
C LEU A 119 7.38 -6.76 -1.05
N ALA A 120 6.44 -7.62 -1.42
CA ALA A 120 5.93 -8.66 -0.51
C ALA A 120 7.03 -9.62 -0.04
N GLN A 121 7.93 -10.02 -0.94
CA GLN A 121 9.07 -10.87 -0.61
C GLN A 121 10.07 -10.18 0.32
N VAL A 122 10.41 -8.90 0.06
CA VAL A 122 11.27 -8.10 0.94
C VAL A 122 10.67 -8.03 2.35
N ARG A 123 9.37 -7.77 2.46
CA ARG A 123 8.69 -7.71 3.76
C ARG A 123 8.58 -9.06 4.46
N ALA A 124 8.35 -10.15 3.72
CA ALA A 124 8.37 -11.50 4.27
C ALA A 124 9.75 -11.86 4.85
N SER A 125 10.84 -11.46 4.16
CA SER A 125 12.20 -11.65 4.66
C SER A 125 12.45 -10.82 5.94
N ALA A 126 12.05 -9.55 5.95
CA ALA A 126 12.18 -8.70 7.13
C ALA A 126 11.41 -9.29 8.33
N LEU A 127 10.19 -9.79 8.11
CA LEU A 127 9.39 -10.43 9.14
C LEU A 127 10.03 -11.73 9.66
N LEU A 128 10.65 -12.53 8.78
CA LEU A 128 11.40 -13.72 9.17
C LEU A 128 12.60 -13.36 10.06
N ASP A 129 13.35 -12.34 9.69
CA ASP A 129 14.52 -11.89 10.45
C ASP A 129 14.12 -11.32 11.82
N ASP A 130 13.03 -10.55 11.88
CA ASP A 130 12.43 -10.09 13.14
C ASP A 130 12.00 -11.26 14.02
N HIS A 131 11.33 -12.27 13.43
CA HIS A 131 10.90 -13.46 14.17
C HIS A 131 12.10 -14.24 14.72
N ARG A 132 13.17 -14.41 13.93
CA ARG A 132 14.41 -15.07 14.37
C ARG A 132 15.04 -14.36 15.55
N ARG A 133 15.21 -13.03 15.46
CA ARG A 133 15.79 -12.23 16.55
C ARG A 133 15.05 -12.40 17.88
N VAL A 134 13.71 -12.40 17.84
CA VAL A 134 12.88 -12.62 19.04
C VAL A 134 13.03 -14.05 19.59
N ARG A 135 13.12 -15.06 18.71
CA ARG A 135 13.23 -16.48 19.11
C ARG A 135 14.60 -16.84 19.67
N GLU A 136 15.67 -16.29 19.09
CA GLU A 136 17.04 -16.42 19.60
C GLU A 136 17.16 -15.84 21.01
N ALA A 137 16.58 -14.65 21.25
CA ALA A 137 16.53 -14.05 22.58
C ALA A 137 15.78 -14.92 23.60
N ALA A 138 14.78 -15.69 23.15
CA ALA A 138 14.00 -16.62 23.97
C ALA A 138 14.64 -18.01 24.15
N ARG A 139 15.84 -18.26 23.57
CA ARG A 139 16.51 -19.58 23.52
C ARG A 139 15.65 -20.69 22.89
N ASP A 140 14.73 -20.31 22.01
CA ASP A 140 13.87 -21.25 21.29
C ASP A 140 14.62 -21.73 20.04
N VAL A 141 14.81 -23.05 19.92
CA VAL A 141 15.55 -23.66 18.80
C VAL A 141 14.53 -24.35 17.89
N GLY A 142 14.32 -23.80 16.69
CA GLY A 142 13.35 -24.31 15.74
C GLY A 142 13.64 -23.87 14.30
N GLN A 143 13.04 -24.57 13.34
CA GLN A 143 13.00 -24.14 11.95
C GLN A 143 11.82 -23.18 11.77
N TYR A 144 12.09 -22.00 11.22
CA TYR A 144 11.09 -20.96 10.94
C TYR A 144 11.15 -20.58 9.46
N SER A 145 9.99 -20.45 8.84
CA SER A 145 9.85 -19.90 7.49
C SER A 145 8.71 -18.91 7.44
N VAL A 146 8.90 -17.87 6.62
CA VAL A 146 7.87 -16.89 6.28
C VAL A 146 7.80 -16.82 4.77
N SER A 147 6.60 -16.91 4.21
CA SER A 147 6.35 -16.76 2.79
C SER A 147 5.26 -15.72 2.55
N ALA A 148 5.50 -14.78 1.64
CA ALA A 148 4.48 -13.87 1.17
C ALA A 148 3.35 -14.63 0.45
N CYS A 149 2.10 -14.27 0.75
CA CYS A 149 0.93 -14.73 0.02
C CYS A 149 0.72 -13.82 -1.20
N LEU A 150 0.72 -14.43 -2.38
CA LEU A 150 0.54 -13.75 -3.66
C LEU A 150 -0.76 -14.19 -4.36
N PRO A 151 -1.39 -13.34 -5.19
CA PRO A 151 -1.01 -11.95 -5.45
C PRO A 151 -1.29 -11.02 -4.26
N VAL A 152 -0.62 -9.87 -4.21
CA VAL A 152 -0.83 -8.84 -3.17
C VAL A 152 -2.22 -8.22 -3.29
N ASP A 153 -2.89 -8.00 -2.15
CA ASP A 153 -4.18 -7.32 -2.10
C ASP A 153 -3.99 -5.80 -2.19
N VAL A 154 -4.54 -5.17 -3.23
CA VAL A 154 -4.64 -3.70 -3.33
C VAL A 154 -5.93 -3.27 -2.68
N ILE A 155 -5.82 -2.56 -1.55
CA ILE A 155 -6.97 -2.13 -0.75
C ILE A 155 -7.32 -0.65 -0.93
N GLY A 156 -6.43 0.14 -1.54
CA GLY A 156 -6.73 1.51 -1.94
C GLY A 156 -5.80 2.09 -3.00
N VAL A 157 -6.28 3.12 -3.71
CA VAL A 157 -5.55 3.84 -4.78
C VAL A 157 -5.81 5.34 -4.69
N TYR A 158 -4.78 6.15 -4.49
CA TYR A 158 -4.91 7.60 -4.38
C TYR A 158 -4.02 8.29 -5.39
N VAL A 159 -4.58 9.13 -6.25
CA VAL A 159 -3.83 9.89 -7.25
C VAL A 159 -3.72 11.33 -6.79
N LEU A 160 -2.50 11.77 -6.52
CA LEU A 160 -2.19 13.14 -6.11
C LEU A 160 -1.70 13.90 -7.34
N LEU A 161 -2.39 14.98 -7.68
CA LEU A 161 -2.05 15.86 -8.79
C LEU A 161 -1.53 17.21 -8.25
N PRO A 162 -0.43 17.76 -8.78
CA PRO A 162 0.03 19.09 -8.41
C PRO A 162 -0.99 20.17 -8.82
N ASN A 163 -1.02 21.29 -8.09
CA ASN A 163 -1.87 22.45 -8.41
C ASN A 163 -1.60 23.09 -9.77
N ALA A 164 -0.39 22.91 -10.31
CA ALA A 164 0.03 23.41 -11.61
C ALA A 164 0.26 22.23 -12.55
N LEU A 165 -0.77 21.86 -13.30
CA LEU A 165 -0.69 20.96 -14.46
C LEU A 165 -1.30 21.66 -15.68
#